data_AF-A0A8T5MN43-F1
#
_entry.id   AF-A0A8T5MN43-F1
#
_cell.length_a   1.000
_cell.length_b   1.000
_cell.length_c   1.000
_cell.angle_alpha   90.00
_cell.angle_beta   90.00
_cell.angle_gamma   90.00
#
_symmetry.space_group_name_H-M   'P 1'
#
loop_
_entity.id
_entity.type
_entity.pdbx_description
1 polymer ?
#
loop_
_entity_poly.entity_id
_entity_poly.type
_entity_poly.pdbx_seq_one_letter_code
_entity_poly.pdbx_strand_id
1 'polypeptide(L)'
;MKCIRINMKKVEVEKFSTRDGADLSIHFDDGGKKCLKYSTKLDNVNDDVKNIILKIHVYEKSQNKVLDPDDILDTFVSVLLENEEEVMDKMRSFLSRLKDDRSRLRAYGTHSGYIESLNKMQKKCLEFKPGAFRNEQ
;
A
#
# COMPACT_ATOMS: atom_id res chain seq x y z
N MET A 1 -17.42 -3.13 -20.19
CA MET A 1 -16.88 -3.00 -18.81
C MET A 1 -15.40 -3.37 -18.86
N LYS A 2 -14.50 -2.40 -18.60
CA LYS A 2 -13.05 -2.68 -18.55
C LYS A 2 -12.73 -3.18 -17.14
N CYS A 3 -12.20 -4.39 -17.02
CA CYS A 3 -11.76 -4.94 -15.74
C CYS A 3 -10.24 -4.78 -15.63
N ILE A 4 -9.79 -4.08 -14.58
CA ILE A 4 -8.37 -3.92 -14.25
C ILE A 4 -8.09 -4.82 -13.06
N ARG A 5 -7.21 -5.81 -13.25
CA ARG A 5 -6.75 -6.69 -12.18
C ARG A 5 -5.43 -6.14 -11.64
N ILE A 6 -5.39 -5.88 -10.34
CA ILE A 6 -4.22 -5.36 -9.66
C ILE A 6 -3.54 -6.48 -8.91
N ASN A 7 -2.24 -6.59 -9.13
CA ASN A 7 -1.34 -7.43 -8.40
C ASN A 7 -0.48 -6.62 -7.45
N MET A 8 -0.72 -6.77 -6.15
CA MET A 8 0.16 -6.18 -5.14
C MET A 8 1.54 -6.84 -5.20
N LYS A 9 2.62 -6.05 -5.18
CA LYS A 9 4.00 -6.59 -5.26
C LYS A 9 4.75 -6.38 -3.96
N LYS A 10 4.87 -5.14 -3.50
CA LYS A 10 5.57 -4.82 -2.25
C LYS A 10 5.12 -3.51 -1.64
N VAL A 11 5.29 -3.38 -0.33
CA VAL A 11 5.13 -2.12 0.41
C VAL A 11 6.41 -1.86 1.18
N GLU A 12 7.04 -0.72 0.92
CA GLU A 12 8.30 -0.32 1.53
C GLU A 12 8.11 0.91 2.40
N VAL A 13 8.80 0.96 3.54
CA VAL A 13 8.88 2.16 4.36
C VAL A 13 9.97 3.06 3.78
N GLU A 14 9.60 4.13 3.07
CA GLU A 14 10.57 5.12 2.58
C GLU A 14 11.10 5.98 3.72
N LYS A 15 10.21 6.37 4.64
CA LYS A 15 10.57 7.22 5.78
C LYS A 15 9.79 6.77 7.00
N PHE A 16 10.47 6.77 8.14
CA PHE A 16 9.85 6.47 9.43
C PHE A 16 10.19 7.56 10.44
N SER A 17 9.17 8.08 11.10
CA SER A 17 9.26 9.07 12.18
C SER A 17 8.44 8.57 13.37
N THR A 18 9.07 8.54 14.54
CA THR A 18 8.34 8.24 15.77
C THR A 18 7.22 9.27 16.02
N ARG A 19 7.41 10.53 15.60
CA ARG A 19 6.40 11.60 15.73
C ARG A 19 5.35 11.54 14.63
N ASP A 20 5.79 11.56 13.38
CA ASP A 20 4.91 11.84 12.23
C ASP A 20 4.31 10.59 11.58
N GLY A 21 4.83 9.39 11.90
CA GLY A 21 4.35 8.12 11.34
C GLY A 21 5.30 7.57 10.28
N ALA A 22 4.77 7.08 9.17
CA ALA A 22 5.54 6.45 8.11
C ALA A 22 5.10 6.92 6.72
N ASP A 23 6.08 7.13 5.84
CA ASP A 23 5.85 7.26 4.40
C ASP A 23 6.10 5.90 3.74
N LEU A 24 5.09 5.42 3.03
CA LEU A 24 5.10 4.11 2.38
C LEU A 24 5.14 4.27 0.86
N SER A 25 5.96 3.47 0.21
CA SER A 25 5.90 3.23 -1.22
C SER A 25 5.21 1.90 -1.49
N ILE A 26 4.07 1.96 -2.18
CA ILE A 26 3.20 0.84 -2.46
C ILE A 26 3.33 0.48 -3.93
N HIS A 27 3.93 -0.67 -4.20
CA HIS A 27 4.20 -1.17 -5.54
C HIS A 27 3.18 -2.22 -5.94
N PHE A 28 2.58 -2.03 -7.11
CA PHE A 28 1.59 -2.93 -7.69
C PHE A 28 1.70 -2.92 -9.21
N ASP A 29 1.04 -3.87 -9.86
CA ASP A 29 1.03 -4.01 -11.32
C ASP A 29 -0.36 -4.40 -11.82
N ASP A 30 -0.74 -3.86 -12.98
CA ASP A 30 -1.95 -4.21 -13.74
C ASP A 30 -1.63 -4.58 -15.20
N GLY A 31 -0.42 -5.09 -15.44
CA GLY A 31 0.24 -5.18 -16.75
C GLY A 31 1.38 -4.16 -16.93
N GLY A 32 1.45 -3.14 -16.06
CA GLY A 32 2.56 -2.18 -15.98
C GLY A 32 3.01 -1.97 -14.54
N LYS A 33 4.31 -1.71 -14.32
CA LYS A 33 4.86 -1.45 -12.98
C LYS A 33 4.40 -0.08 -12.48
N LYS A 34 3.72 -0.03 -11.35
CA LYS A 34 3.19 1.19 -10.74
C LYS A 34 3.64 1.34 -9.29
N CYS A 35 3.64 2.59 -8.82
CA CYS A 35 3.99 2.93 -7.44
C CYS A 35 3.10 4.08 -6.93
N LEU A 36 2.47 3.87 -5.78
CA LEU A 36 1.71 4.87 -5.04
C LEU A 36 2.44 5.23 -3.75
N LYS A 37 2.65 6.52 -3.52
CA LYS A 37 3.17 7.02 -2.24
C LYS A 37 2.03 7.29 -1.27
N TYR A 38 2.17 6.81 -0.04
CA TYR A 38 1.17 6.97 1.01
C TYR A 38 1.79 7.29 2.36
N SER A 39 1.48 8.47 2.90
CA SER A 39 1.85 8.85 4.26
C SER A 39 0.75 8.43 5.23
N THR A 40 1.14 7.75 6.32
CA THR A 40 0.24 7.34 7.40
C THR A 40 0.80 7.75 8.76
N LYS A 41 -0.10 8.15 9.66
CA LYS A 41 0.26 8.39 11.06
C LYS A 41 0.33 7.11 11.88
N LEU A 42 -0.16 5.97 11.38
CA LEU A 42 -0.25 4.68 12.09
C LEU A 42 -1.11 4.74 13.37
N ASP A 43 -2.08 5.66 13.42
CA ASP A 43 -2.96 5.80 14.58
C ASP A 43 -4.09 4.76 14.51
N ASN A 44 -4.68 4.55 13.33
CA ASN A 44 -5.69 3.52 13.06
C ASN A 44 -5.33 2.66 11.84
N VAL A 45 -4.68 1.53 12.12
CA VAL A 45 -4.22 0.57 11.11
C VAL A 45 -5.33 0.08 10.18
N ASN A 46 -6.55 -0.15 10.68
CA ASN A 46 -7.63 -0.67 9.86
C ASN A 46 -8.11 0.36 8.83
N ASP A 47 -8.20 1.62 9.23
CA ASP A 47 -8.56 2.70 8.31
C ASP A 47 -7.42 2.98 7.34
N ASP A 48 -6.17 2.95 7.79
CA ASP A 48 -4.99 3.09 6.92
C ASP A 48 -4.99 2.02 5.81
N VAL A 49 -5.25 0.74 6.15
CA VAL A 49 -5.37 -0.34 5.16
C VAL A 49 -6.48 -0.03 4.14
N LYS A 50 -7.70 0.27 4.60
CA LYS A 50 -8.83 0.57 3.71
C LYS A 50 -8.55 1.77 2.81
N ASN A 51 -7.92 2.81 3.35
CA ASN A 51 -7.55 4.02 2.62
C ASN A 51 -6.49 3.74 1.55
N ILE A 52 -5.52 2.87 1.83
CA ILE A 52 -4.53 2.44 0.83
C ILE A 52 -5.24 1.75 -0.35
N ILE A 53 -6.10 0.77 -0.07
CA ILE A 53 -6.84 0.04 -1.12
C ILE A 53 -7.72 1.00 -1.93
N LEU A 54 -8.46 1.88 -1.25
CA LEU A 54 -9.28 2.90 -1.90
C LEU A 54 -8.45 3.81 -2.81
N LYS A 55 -7.28 4.26 -2.36
CA LYS A 55 -6.38 5.10 -3.17
C LYS A 55 -5.83 4.36 -4.37
N ILE A 56 -5.51 3.08 -4.26
CA ILE A 56 -5.12 2.25 -5.41
C ILE A 56 -6.27 2.18 -6.42
N HIS A 57 -7.50 1.96 -5.98
CA HIS A 57 -8.67 1.93 -6.87
C HIS A 57 -8.92 3.28 -7.56
N VAL A 58 -8.81 4.39 -6.83
CA VAL A 58 -8.96 5.74 -7.39
C VAL A 58 -7.83 6.04 -8.38
N TYR A 59 -6.60 5.67 -8.05
CA TYR A 59 -5.44 5.83 -8.93
C TYR A 59 -5.69 5.11 -10.26
N GLU A 60 -6.06 3.84 -10.23
CA GLU A 60 -6.32 3.07 -11.45
C GLU A 60 -7.47 3.62 -12.28
N LYS A 61 -8.58 3.98 -11.63
CA LYS A 61 -9.71 4.59 -12.32
C LYS A 61 -9.30 5.92 -12.98
N SER A 62 -8.48 6.73 -12.31
CA SER A 62 -8.04 8.02 -12.85
C SER A 62 -7.16 7.88 -14.10
N GLN A 63 -6.26 6.88 -14.13
CA GLN A 63 -5.37 6.63 -15.26
C GLN A 63 -6.09 6.04 -16.47
N ASN A 64 -7.26 5.42 -16.25
CA ASN A 64 -8.03 4.72 -17.28
C ASN A 64 -9.32 5.45 -17.68
N LYS A 65 -9.57 6.65 -17.15
CA LYS A 65 -10.62 7.54 -17.68
C LYS A 65 -10.17 8.05 -19.05
N VAL A 66 -10.75 7.51 -20.11
CA VAL A 66 -10.70 8.14 -21.42
C VAL A 66 -11.49 9.45 -21.30
N LEU A 67 -10.82 10.58 -21.48
CA LEU A 67 -11.46 11.89 -21.61
C LEU A 67 -12.07 12.00 -23.01
N ASP A 68 -13.08 11.20 -23.30
CA ASP A 68 -13.86 11.36 -24.52
C ASP A 68 -15.14 12.15 -24.17
N PRO A 69 -15.30 13.39 -24.66
CA PRO A 69 -16.45 14.23 -24.32
C PRO A 69 -17.78 13.73 -24.92
N ASP A 70 -17.74 12.79 -25.88
CA ASP A 70 -18.92 12.15 -26.48
C ASP A 70 -19.30 10.81 -25.81
N ASP A 71 -18.44 10.25 -24.96
CA ASP A 71 -18.65 8.94 -24.33
C ASP A 71 -19.19 9.11 -22.88
N ILE A 72 -20.36 9.76 -22.79
CA ILE A 72 -21.13 9.93 -21.54
C ILE A 72 -21.71 8.58 -21.05
N LEU A 73 -21.56 7.51 -21.84
CA LEU A 73 -21.84 6.15 -21.41
C LEU A 73 -20.65 5.60 -20.61
N ASP A 74 -20.48 6.18 -19.42
CA ASP A 74 -19.98 5.54 -18.21
C ASP A 74 -19.19 4.25 -18.49
N THR A 75 -17.93 4.39 -18.91
CA THR A 75 -17.04 3.24 -19.01
C THR A 75 -16.86 2.75 -17.57
N PHE A 76 -17.70 1.80 -17.15
CA PHE A 76 -17.60 1.13 -15.87
C PHE A 76 -16.26 0.41 -15.83
N VAL A 77 -15.26 1.06 -15.23
CA VAL A 77 -13.96 0.47 -14.92
C VAL A 77 -14.09 -0.22 -13.58
N SER A 78 -14.11 -1.55 -13.60
CA SER A 78 -14.02 -2.35 -12.39
C SER A 78 -12.55 -2.58 -12.06
N VAL A 79 -12.17 -2.30 -10.81
CA VAL A 79 -10.82 -2.52 -10.30
C VAL A 79 -10.91 -3.64 -9.28
N LEU A 80 -10.17 -4.72 -9.50
CA LEU A 80 -10.13 -5.89 -8.63
C LEU A 80 -8.71 -6.11 -8.14
N LEU A 81 -8.52 -6.19 -6.83
CA LEU A 81 -7.24 -6.57 -6.24
C LEU A 81 -7.15 -8.09 -6.10
N GLU A 82 -6.10 -8.70 -6.66
CA GLU A 82 -5.89 -10.13 -6.52
C GLU A 82 -5.58 -10.50 -5.06
N ASN A 83 -6.27 -11.52 -4.56
CA ASN A 83 -6.19 -11.97 -3.16
C ASN A 83 -6.42 -10.83 -2.15
N GLU A 84 -7.42 -9.97 -2.39
CA GLU A 84 -7.70 -8.78 -1.59
C GLU A 84 -7.73 -9.05 -0.08
N GLU A 85 -8.37 -10.13 0.38
CA GLU A 85 -8.41 -10.51 1.79
C GLU A 85 -7.03 -10.81 2.38
N GLU A 86 -6.20 -11.57 1.66
CA GLU A 86 -4.83 -11.88 2.08
C GLU A 86 -3.97 -10.61 2.08
N VAL A 87 -4.16 -9.74 1.08
CA VAL A 87 -3.45 -8.46 1.01
C VAL A 87 -3.81 -7.57 2.18
N MET A 88 -5.10 -7.44 2.49
CA MET A 88 -5.59 -6.68 3.62
C MET A 88 -5.05 -7.21 4.95
N ASP A 89 -5.04 -8.53 5.15
CA ASP A 89 -4.52 -9.14 6.37
C ASP A 89 -3.01 -8.92 6.55
N LYS A 90 -2.23 -9.14 5.48
CA LYS A 90 -0.78 -8.90 5.49
C LYS A 90 -0.44 -7.43 5.70
N MET A 91 -1.15 -6.51 5.04
CA MET A 91 -0.97 -5.07 5.26
C MET A 91 -1.32 -4.68 6.70
N ARG A 92 -2.45 -5.18 7.24
CA ARG A 92 -2.85 -4.93 8.63
C ARG A 92 -1.76 -5.41 9.58
N SER A 93 -1.27 -6.63 9.40
CA SER A 93 -0.18 -7.19 10.19
C SER A 93 1.10 -6.36 10.10
N PHE A 94 1.46 -5.90 8.90
CA PHE A 94 2.64 -5.06 8.68
C PHE A 94 2.52 -3.69 9.36
N LEU A 95 1.41 -2.98 9.16
CA LEU A 95 1.18 -1.67 9.76
C LEU A 95 1.03 -1.75 11.29
N SER A 96 0.42 -2.81 11.83
CA SER A 96 0.39 -3.06 13.28
C SER A 96 1.79 -3.23 13.85
N ARG A 97 2.67 -4.00 13.19
CA ARG A 97 4.08 -4.11 13.60
C ARG A 97 4.78 -2.75 13.54
N LEU A 98 4.51 -1.92 12.54
CA LEU A 98 5.07 -0.56 12.48
C LEU A 98 4.57 0.31 13.64
N LYS A 99 3.29 0.22 14.00
CA LYS A 99 2.68 0.94 15.12
C LYS A 99 3.27 0.51 16.47
N ASP A 100 3.45 -0.78 16.68
CA ASP A 100 4.05 -1.32 17.90
C ASP A 100 5.50 -0.84 18.04
N ASP A 101 6.27 -0.94 16.96
CA ASP A 101 7.65 -0.48 16.92
C ASP A 101 7.76 1.03 17.14
N ARG A 102 6.84 1.83 16.58
CA ARG A 102 6.72 3.28 16.85
C ARG A 102 6.52 3.55 18.33
N SER A 103 5.62 2.80 18.97
CA SER A 103 5.29 2.94 20.39
C SER A 103 6.48 2.57 21.27
N ARG A 104 7.18 1.46 20.95
CA ARG A 104 8.42 1.08 21.65
C ARG A 104 9.49 2.16 21.49
N LEU A 105 9.77 2.61 20.27
CA LEU A 105 10.81 3.62 20.04
C LEU A 105 10.52 4.96 20.73
N ARG A 106 9.25 5.37 20.85
CA ARG A 106 8.87 6.54 21.66
C ARG A 106 9.17 6.34 23.14
N ALA A 107 8.90 5.15 23.69
CA ALA A 107 9.14 4.85 25.10
C ALA A 107 10.63 4.81 25.46
N TYR A 108 11.49 4.35 24.54
CA TYR A 108 12.92 4.13 24.78
C TYR A 108 13.83 5.31 24.41
N GLY A 109 13.30 6.51 24.16
CA GLY A 109 13.87 7.65 23.40
C GLY A 109 15.33 8.11 23.58
N THR A 110 16.14 7.45 24.42
CA THR A 110 17.57 7.73 24.68
C THR A 110 18.44 6.48 24.89
N HIS A 111 17.94 5.26 24.67
CA HIS A 111 18.75 4.04 24.84
C HIS A 111 19.72 3.82 23.67
N SER A 112 20.89 3.26 23.96
CA SER A 112 21.86 2.78 22.96
C SER A 112 21.16 1.85 21.96
N GLY A 113 21.28 2.14 20.66
CA GLY A 113 20.61 1.38 19.59
C GLY A 113 19.31 2.00 19.04
N TYR A 114 18.89 3.17 19.53
CA TYR A 114 17.74 3.91 18.98
C TYR A 114 17.90 4.22 17.48
N ILE A 115 19.05 4.75 17.07
CA ILE A 115 19.36 5.06 15.66
C ILE A 115 19.39 3.79 14.80
N GLU A 116 19.98 2.70 15.30
CA GLU A 116 20.00 1.43 14.59
C GLU A 116 18.58 0.88 14.40
N SER A 117 17.73 1.01 15.41
CA SER A 117 16.34 0.58 15.35
C SER A 117 15.53 1.44 14.37
N LEU A 118 15.73 2.76 14.34
CA LEU A 118 15.15 3.62 13.31
C LEU A 118 15.61 3.23 11.89
N ASN A 119 16.89 2.96 11.70
CA ASN A 119 17.42 2.51 10.41
C ASN A 119 16.84 1.15 9.99
N LYS A 120 16.59 0.25 10.94
CA LYS A 120 15.89 -1.02 10.67
C LYS A 120 14.45 -0.78 10.20
N MET A 121 13.76 0.21 10.76
CA MET A 121 12.39 0.56 10.33
C MET A 121 12.34 1.05 8.89
N GLN A 122 13.30 1.88 8.48
CA GLN A 122 13.41 2.37 7.10
C GLN A 122 13.79 1.28 6.09
N LYS A 123 14.22 0.10 6.55
CA LYS A 123 14.52 -1.06 5.69
C LYS A 123 13.38 -2.08 5.65
N LYS A 124 12.27 -1.82 6.35
CA LYS A 124 11.15 -2.76 6.37
C LYS A 124 10.41 -2.74 5.04
N CYS A 125 10.24 -3.93 4.50
CA CYS A 125 9.48 -4.21 3.30
C CYS A 125 8.51 -5.36 3.58
N LEU A 126 7.30 -5.25 3.06
CA LEU A 126 6.35 -6.34 2.93
C LEU A 126 6.30 -6.75 1.47
N GLU A 127 6.67 -7.99 1.17
CA GLU A 127 6.58 -8.55 -0.18
C GLU A 127 5.36 -9.46 -0.31
N PHE A 128 4.68 -9.34 -1.44
CA PHE A 128 3.57 -10.19 -1.83
C PHE A 128 4.07 -11.18 -2.87
N LYS A 129 3.73 -12.46 -2.69
CA LYS A 129 4.01 -13.45 -3.74
C LYS A 129 3.20 -13.08 -4.98
N PRO A 130 3.77 -13.14 -6.18
CA PRO A 130 2.98 -12.91 -7.39
C PRO A 130 1.84 -13.92 -7.44
N GLY A 131 0.61 -13.42 -7.56
CA GLY A 131 -0.51 -14.23 -8.02
C GLY A 131 -0.13 -14.79 -9.39
N ALA A 132 -0.35 -16.08 -9.61
CA ALA A 132 -0.12 -16.68 -10.91
C ALA A 132 -1.07 -16.01 -11.91
N PHE A 133 -0.55 -15.19 -12.82
CA PHE A 133 -1.28 -14.79 -14.02
C PHE A 133 -1.61 -16.06 -14.81
N ARG A 134 -2.73 -16.71 -14.49
CA ARG A 134 -3.37 -17.62 -15.42
C ARG A 134 -3.98 -16.72 -16.50
N ASN A 135 -3.16 -16.44 -17.50
CA ASN A 135 -3.67 -16.09 -18.82
C ASN A 135 -4.43 -17.32 -19.30
N GLU A 136 -5.71 -17.40 -18.98
CA GLU A 136 -6.64 -18.23 -19.75
C GLU A 136 -6.85 -17.48 -21.07
N GLN A 137 -6.10 -17.91 -22.08
CA GLN A 137 -6.40 -17.68 -23.49
C GLN A 137 -7.57 -18.56 -23.91
#